data_AF-G4FPA8-F1
#
_entry.id   AF-G4FPA8-F1
#
_cell.length_a   1.000
_cell.length_b   1.000
_cell.length_c   1.000
_cell.angle_alpha   90.00
_cell.angle_beta   90.00
_cell.angle_gamma   90.00
#
_symmetry.space_group_name_H-M   'P 1'
#
loop_
_entity.id
_entity.type
_entity.pdbx_description
1 polymer ?
#
loop_
_entity_poly.entity_id
_entity_poly.type
_entity_poly.pdbx_seq_one_letter_code
_entity_poly.pdbx_strand_id
1 'polypeptide(L)' 'MRFLLPLLLSLALPVMAAPKYKIQVRNQFGGWQQYQTVHHLPSAARTAQTRATQSGKQYRIVDEDRKLMDLFYP' A
#
# COMPACT_ATOMS: atom_id res chain seq x y z
N MET A 1 -54.27 -12.49 -14.20
CA MET A 1 -53.33 -13.62 -14.04
C MET A 1 -52.01 -13.07 -13.49
N ARG A 2 -51.41 -13.81 -12.56
CA ARG A 2 -50.27 -13.43 -11.69
C ARG A 2 -49.05 -12.94 -12.50
N PHE A 3 -48.63 -11.69 -12.31
CA PHE A 3 -47.28 -11.25 -12.65
C PHE A 3 -46.44 -11.31 -11.37
N LEU A 4 -45.53 -12.28 -11.28
CA LEU A 4 -44.62 -12.43 -10.16
C LEU A 4 -43.28 -12.93 -10.70
N LEU A 5 -42.45 -11.99 -11.15
CA LEU A 5 -41.02 -12.19 -11.37
C LEU A 5 -40.31 -11.42 -10.23
N PRO A 6 -39.63 -12.08 -9.28
CA PRO A 6 -38.76 -11.36 -8.38
C PRO A 6 -37.49 -11.00 -9.15
N LEU A 7 -37.38 -9.71 -9.46
CA LEU A 7 -36.17 -9.05 -9.91
C LEU A 7 -35.11 -9.25 -8.82
N LEU A 8 -34.18 -10.18 -9.07
CA LEU A 8 -33.02 -10.44 -8.23
C LEU A 8 -32.10 -9.21 -8.31
N LEU A 9 -32.32 -8.28 -7.37
CA LEU A 9 -31.53 -7.07 -7.22
C LEU A 9 -30.16 -7.47 -6.65
N SER A 10 -29.19 -7.69 -7.55
CA SER A 10 -27.79 -7.93 -7.22
C SER A 10 -27.22 -6.69 -6.53
N LEU A 11 -27.24 -6.67 -5.20
CA LEU A 11 -26.50 -5.70 -4.39
C LEU A 11 -25.00 -5.97 -4.59
N ALA A 12 -24.39 -5.27 -5.55
CA ALA A 12 -22.95 -5.19 -5.69
C ALA A 12 -22.40 -4.46 -4.46
N LEU A 13 -21.95 -5.22 -3.45
CA LEU A 13 -21.17 -4.64 -2.36
C LEU A 13 -19.88 -4.08 -2.97
N PRO A 14 -19.51 -2.82 -2.69
CA PRO A 14 -18.19 -2.35 -3.07
C PRO A 14 -17.19 -3.23 -2.35
N VAL A 15 -16.39 -3.97 -3.11
CA VAL A 15 -15.25 -4.69 -2.55
C VAL A 15 -14.37 -3.63 -1.89
N MET A 16 -14.35 -3.60 -0.56
CA MET A 16 -13.47 -2.69 0.18
C MET A 16 -12.05 -3.18 -0.05
N ALA A 17 -11.38 -2.62 -1.06
CA ALA A 17 -9.99 -2.90 -1.34
C ALA A 17 -9.16 -2.48 -0.13
N ALA A 18 -8.42 -3.42 0.46
CA ALA A 18 -7.53 -3.10 1.57
C ALA A 18 -6.47 -2.11 1.09
N PRO A 19 -6.16 -1.05 1.88
CA PRO A 19 -5.19 -0.05 1.49
C PRO A 19 -3.84 -0.71 1.18
N LYS A 20 -3.13 -0.19 0.17
CA LYS A 20 -1.94 -0.84 -0.38
C LYS A 20 -0.74 0.10 -0.33
N TYR A 21 0.13 -0.15 0.64
CA TYR A 21 1.34 0.62 0.86
C TYR A 21 2.53 -0.04 0.17
N LYS A 22 3.33 0.75 -0.54
CA LYS A 22 4.56 0.32 -1.21
C LYS A 22 5.75 0.91 -0.48
N ILE A 23 6.58 0.05 0.09
CA ILE A 23 7.89 0.41 0.64
C ILE A 23 8.86 0.53 -0.53
N GLN A 24 9.58 1.65 -0.60
CA GLN A 24 10.60 1.91 -1.62
C GLN A 24 11.92 2.26 -0.96
N VAL A 25 13.03 1.86 -1.58
CA VAL A 25 14.39 2.16 -1.14
C VAL A 25 15.05 3.11 -2.13
N ARG A 26 15.86 4.05 -1.62
CA ARG A 26 16.64 4.96 -2.45
C ARG A 26 17.88 4.25 -2.99
N ASN A 27 18.08 4.34 -4.29
CA ASN A 27 19.23 3.79 -4.98
C ASN A 27 20.40 4.80 -5.03
N GLN A 28 21.55 4.35 -5.53
CA GLN A 28 22.77 5.17 -5.66
C GLN A 28 22.64 6.34 -6.66
N PHE A 29 21.69 6.27 -7.59
CA PHE A 29 21.41 7.31 -8.58
C PHE A 29 20.31 8.28 -8.13
N GLY A 30 19.86 8.19 -6.87
CA GLY A 30 18.80 9.02 -6.31
C GLY A 30 17.37 8.61 -6.69
N GLY A 31 17.20 7.55 -7.48
CA GLY A 31 15.90 6.96 -7.81
C GLY A 31 15.34 6.08 -6.69
N TRP A 32 14.05 5.78 -6.78
CA TRP A 32 13.33 4.95 -5.82
C TRP A 32 12.94 3.61 -6.44
N GLN A 33 13.33 2.52 -5.78
CA GLN A 33 13.02 1.16 -6.22
C GLN A 33 12.03 0.51 -5.24
N GLN A 34 11.03 -0.18 -5.78
CA GLN A 34 10.07 -0.89 -4.95
C GLN A 34 10.74 -2.06 -4.24
N TYR A 35 10.61 -2.09 -2.92
CA TYR A 35 11.14 -3.15 -2.07
C TYR A 35 10.05 -4.18 -1.72
N GLN A 36 8.92 -3.72 -1.18
CA GLN A 36 7.84 -4.59 -0.73
C GLN A 36 6.49 -3.85 -0.79
N THR A 37 5.40 -4.61 -0.94
CA THR A 37 4.04 -4.11 -0.76
C THR A 37 3.44 -4.68 0.51
N VAL A 38 2.76 -3.84 1.30
CA VAL A 38 2.15 -4.18 2.60
C VAL A 38 0.77 -3.54 2.69
N HIS A 39 -0.20 -4.21 3.31
CA HIS A 39 -1.57 -3.71 3.44
C HIS A 39 -1.89 -3.02 4.78
N HIS A 40 -0.88 -2.90 5.65
CA HIS A 40 -1.00 -2.33 6.99
C HIS A 40 0.14 -1.32 7.23
N LEU A 41 -0.21 -0.04 7.33
CA LEU A 41 0.73 1.07 7.40
C LEU A 41 1.71 0.96 8.59
N PRO A 42 1.28 0.67 9.83
CA PRO A 42 2.20 0.54 10.96
C PRO A 42 3.25 -0.57 10.76
N SER A 43 2.84 -1.68 10.16
CA SER A 43 3.78 -2.77 9.83
C SER A 43 4.78 -2.32 8.77
N ALA A 44 4.31 -1.59 7.75
CA ALA A 44 5.18 -1.02 6.72
C ALA A 44 6.20 -0.03 7.32
N ALA A 45 5.78 0.83 8.25
CA ALA A 45 6.64 1.78 8.94
C ALA A 45 7.73 1.08 9.75
N ARG A 46 7.37 0.07 10.55
CA ARG A 46 8.34 -0.72 11.31
C ARG A 46 9.36 -1.39 10.39
N THR A 47 8.91 -2.03 9.32
CA THR A 47 9.80 -2.66 8.34
C THR A 47 10.71 -1.63 7.67
N ALA A 48 10.18 -0.50 7.21
CA ALA A 48 10.97 0.54 6.56
C ALA A 48 12.05 1.11 7.50
N GLN A 49 11.71 1.42 8.75
CA GLN A 49 12.67 1.90 9.74
C GLN A 49 13.77 0.88 10.03
N THR A 50 13.42 -0.37 10.31
CA THR A 50 14.41 -1.42 10.57
C THR A 50 15.36 -1.61 9.39
N ARG A 51 14.83 -1.56 8.16
CA ARG A 51 15.65 -1.71 6.95
C ARG A 51 16.50 -0.48 6.65
N ALA A 52 16.02 0.73 6.96
CA ALA A 52 16.80 1.95 6.85
C ALA A 52 18.07 1.85 7.71
N THR A 53 17.88 1.52 8.98
CA THR A 53 18.99 1.37 9.94
C THR A 53 19.94 0.22 9.60
N GLN A 54 19.42 -0.92 9.12
CA GLN A 54 20.27 -2.06 8.75
C GLN A 54 21.07 -1.84 7.46
N SER A 55 20.46 -1.22 6.45
CA SER A 55 21.09 -1.11 5.13
C SER A 55 21.82 0.20 4.89
N GLY A 56 21.73 1.17 5.81
CA GLY A 56 22.37 2.47 5.62
C GLY A 56 21.72 3.32 4.53
N LYS A 57 20.50 2.97 4.09
CA LYS A 57 19.81 3.61 2.96
C LYS A 57 18.51 4.28 3.40
N GLN A 58 18.09 5.29 2.65
CA GLN A 58 16.78 5.91 2.85
C GLN A 58 15.66 5.01 2.33
N TYR A 59 14.59 4.89 3.11
CA TYR A 59 13.36 4.19 2.72
C TYR A 59 12.20 5.16 2.76
N ARG A 60 11.20 4.95 1.90
CA ARG A 60 9.94 5.70 1.96
C ARG A 60 8.76 4.76 1.78
N ILE A 61 7.61 5.18 2.28
CA ILE A 61 6.34 4.50 2.06
C ILE A 61 5.48 5.39 1.18
N VAL A 62 4.96 4.81 0.10
CA VAL A 62 4.00 5.48 -0.77
C VAL A 62 2.71 4.68 -0.82
N ASP A 63 1.58 5.36 -0.94
CA ASP A 63 0.28 4.73 -1.16
C ASP A 63 0.12 4.29 -2.63
N GLU A 64 -1.01 3.67 -2.96
CA GLU A 64 -1.36 3.23 -4.31
C GLU A 64 -1.34 4.39 -5.32
N ASP A 65 -1.81 5.57 -4.92
CA ASP A 65 -1.79 6.82 -5.70
C ASP A 65 -0.40 7.47 -5.79
N ARG A 66 0.65 6.78 -5.31
CA ARG A 66 2.04 7.29 -5.21
C ARG A 66 2.20 8.49 -4.27
N LYS A 67 1.20 8.76 -3.42
CA LYS A 67 1.29 9.77 -2.37
C LYS A 67 2.31 9.32 -1.32
N LEU A 68 3.25 10.20 -0.96
CA LEU A 68 4.22 9.93 0.10
C LEU A 68 3.48 9.87 1.44
N MET A 69 3.60 8.74 2.13
CA MET A 69 3.07 8.54 3.47
C MET A 69 4.12 8.88 4.52
N ASP A 70 5.33 8.36 4.36
CA ASP A 70 6.41 8.51 5.34
C ASP A 70 7.80 8.31 4.71
N LEU A 71 8.84 8.83 5.37
CA LEU A 71 10.23 8.80 4.93
C LEU A 71 11.17 8.49 6.10
N PHE A 72 12.01 7.48 5.92
CA PHE A 72 12.90 6.92 6.92
C PHE A 72 14.36 7.13 6.53
N TYR A 73 15.16 7.53 7.51
CA TYR A 73 16.59 7.75 7.39
C TYR A 73 17.35 6.62 8.12
N PRO A 74 18.58 6.31 7.70
CA PRO A 74 19.43 5.31 8.35
C PRO A 74 19.63 5.55 9.84
#